data_AF-A0A7L4H8E7-F1
#
_entry.id   AF-A0A7L4H8E7-F1
#
_cell.length_a   1.000
_cell.length_b   1.000
_cell.length_c   1.000
_cell.angle_alpha   90.00
_cell.angle_beta   90.00
_cell.angle_gamma   90.00
#
_symmetry.space_group_name_H-M   'P 1'
#
loop_
_entity.id
_entity.type
_entity.pdbx_description
1 polymer ?
#
loop_
_entity_poly.entity_id
_entity_poly.type
_entity_poly.pdbx_seq_one_letter_code
_entity_poly.pdbx_strand_id
1 'polypeptide(L)'
;FKAENRKILHEEEVEKCLINLLENENDGVKVAASQAISAMCENLASKRAFGLQGIPQLVQLLSSDNEEVKEAAVTALANLTASSPSNASAVAEAEGIEPLVKTLNAQSDGAIANAATVLTNLAMQEPFRINIQSCGVMSALAKPLCSTNSQVQSKAAFTVAAFGCDPDARTELRNAGGLGPLVELLHSKNEEVRRNACWAVMVCASDELTTAELCRLGALGILEEINVSTGRKNNFSEAALKKLLDNNLSQKYSQMGYLSSSNIITDGFYDCGQIKPGVKCLSLEELSMQELTDRRAIIFINAKPQEGLQYSKSVYIVFYIRKGKGKKEEEKMKEVNQITSQVQDEINLEDSHWLPPPDFILLDYITDASKTISPLTTIREKVVALAQFVADKMGGPIERDKLHDFSWELHISEIEFELECNVVPIGKVKKGTFCHRALLFKVIADRIGIDCSLVRGEYNRAWNEVKLVDDSPQGIAGLLLPPREYIVDLMFKPGFLIKQGSAEADQYKHI
;
A
#
# COMPACT_ATOMS: atom_id res chain seq x y z
N PHE A 1 -44.79 1.88 0.28
CA PHE A 1 -45.68 1.15 -0.65
C PHE A 1 -45.59 -0.34 -0.32
N LYS A 2 -46.69 -1.09 -0.15
CA LYS A 2 -46.64 -2.53 0.20
C LYS A 2 -46.31 -3.39 -1.03
N ALA A 3 -45.63 -4.53 -0.85
CA ALA A 3 -45.26 -5.44 -1.94
C ALA A 3 -46.47 -5.94 -2.76
N GLU A 4 -47.59 -6.21 -2.09
CA GLU A 4 -48.85 -6.63 -2.72
C GLU A 4 -49.36 -5.60 -3.73
N ASN A 5 -49.30 -4.31 -3.39
CA ASN A 5 -49.75 -3.23 -4.28
C ASN A 5 -48.91 -3.17 -5.56
N ARG A 6 -47.60 -3.45 -5.48
CA ARG A 6 -46.73 -3.46 -6.67
C ARG A 6 -47.04 -4.62 -7.60
N LYS A 7 -47.43 -5.77 -7.06
CA LYS A 7 -47.83 -6.93 -7.86
C LYS A 7 -49.14 -6.65 -8.61
N ILE A 8 -50.13 -6.09 -7.93
CA ILE A 8 -51.41 -5.69 -8.54
C ILE A 8 -51.15 -4.67 -9.67
N LEU A 9 -50.34 -3.64 -9.43
CA LEU A 9 -50.03 -2.65 -10.47
C LEU A 9 -49.33 -3.26 -11.71
N HIS A 10 -48.50 -4.28 -11.51
CA HIS A 10 -47.88 -5.02 -12.61
C HIS A 10 -48.92 -5.84 -13.40
N GLU A 11 -49.85 -6.49 -12.70
CA GLU A 11 -50.93 -7.26 -13.31
C GLU A 11 -51.86 -6.36 -14.16
N GLU A 12 -51.99 -5.08 -13.80
CA GLU A 12 -52.74 -4.07 -14.54
C GLU A 12 -51.93 -3.33 -15.63
N GLU A 13 -50.73 -3.82 -15.98
CA GLU A 13 -49.82 -3.24 -16.99
C GLU A 13 -49.48 -1.74 -16.81
N VAL A 14 -49.46 -1.27 -15.55
CA VAL A 14 -49.24 0.15 -15.22
C VAL A 14 -47.88 0.66 -15.72
N GLU A 15 -46.91 -0.22 -15.96
CA GLU A 15 -45.60 0.15 -16.48
C GLU A 15 -45.67 0.88 -17.82
N LYS A 16 -46.52 0.42 -18.77
CA LYS A 16 -46.68 1.08 -20.08
C LYS A 16 -47.26 2.48 -19.93
N CYS A 17 -48.23 2.64 -19.01
CA CYS A 17 -48.85 3.93 -18.73
C CYS A 17 -47.82 4.91 -18.16
N LEU A 18 -47.03 4.47 -17.16
CA LEU A 18 -45.99 5.31 -16.55
C LEU A 18 -44.91 5.70 -17.56
N ILE A 19 -44.52 4.79 -18.45
CA ILE A 19 -43.57 5.06 -19.54
C ILE A 19 -44.10 6.17 -20.45
N ASN A 20 -45.35 6.09 -20.91
CA ASN A 20 -45.95 7.12 -21.75
C ASN A 20 -46.04 8.49 -21.05
N LEU A 21 -46.20 8.51 -19.72
CA LEU A 21 -46.26 9.75 -18.94
C LEU A 21 -44.90 10.46 -18.83
N LEU A 22 -43.77 9.78 -19.09
CA LEU A 22 -42.44 10.40 -19.13
C LEU A 22 -42.27 11.36 -20.32
N GLU A 23 -43.03 11.16 -21.39
CA GLU A 23 -43.00 11.99 -22.60
C GLU A 23 -43.96 13.19 -22.51
N ASN A 24 -44.66 13.36 -21.38
CA ASN A 24 -45.62 14.44 -21.20
C ASN A 24 -44.95 15.82 -21.17
N GLU A 25 -45.59 16.84 -21.73
CA GLU A 25 -45.05 18.22 -21.71
C GLU A 25 -44.93 18.79 -20.29
N ASN A 26 -45.80 18.37 -19.36
CA ASN A 26 -45.81 18.87 -17.99
C ASN A 26 -44.72 18.22 -17.12
N ASP A 27 -43.81 19.03 -16.60
CA ASP A 27 -42.72 18.56 -15.74
C ASP A 27 -43.19 17.87 -14.46
N GLY A 28 -44.28 18.33 -13.84
CA GLY A 28 -44.85 17.67 -12.66
C GLY A 28 -45.35 16.25 -12.95
N VAL A 29 -45.88 16.02 -14.16
CA VAL A 29 -46.27 14.68 -14.62
C VAL A 29 -45.04 13.80 -14.83
N LYS A 30 -43.98 14.32 -15.46
CA LYS A 30 -42.70 13.61 -15.62
C LYS A 30 -42.11 13.22 -14.27
N VAL A 31 -42.04 14.15 -13.31
CA VAL A 31 -41.55 13.90 -11.95
C VAL A 31 -42.35 12.79 -11.27
N ALA A 32 -43.68 12.90 -11.26
CA ALA A 32 -44.55 11.90 -10.63
C ALA A 32 -44.40 10.52 -11.29
N ALA A 33 -44.28 10.46 -12.62
CA ALA A 33 -44.06 9.23 -13.36
C ALA A 33 -42.70 8.60 -13.00
N SER A 34 -41.60 9.37 -12.99
CA SER A 34 -40.28 8.87 -12.60
C SER A 34 -40.25 8.37 -11.15
N GLN A 35 -40.90 9.07 -10.22
CA GLN A 35 -41.01 8.64 -8.83
C GLN A 35 -41.81 7.34 -8.69
N ALA A 36 -42.92 7.19 -9.43
CA ALA A 36 -43.71 5.97 -9.44
C ALA A 36 -42.91 4.78 -9.99
N ILE A 37 -42.15 4.98 -11.07
CA ILE A 37 -41.23 3.97 -11.63
C ILE A 37 -40.20 3.54 -10.58
N SER A 38 -39.58 4.51 -9.89
CA SER A 38 -38.60 4.28 -8.83
C SER A 38 -39.18 3.47 -7.65
N ALA A 39 -40.44 3.68 -7.29
CA ALA A 39 -41.10 2.90 -6.24
C ALA A 39 -41.51 1.48 -6.70
N MET A 40 -41.80 1.31 -7.98
CA MET A 40 -42.25 0.03 -8.55
C MET A 40 -41.11 -0.94 -8.84
N CYS A 41 -39.88 -0.47 -9.07
CA CYS A 41 -38.76 -1.33 -9.44
C CYS A 41 -38.23 -2.25 -8.31
N GLU A 42 -38.79 -2.17 -7.10
CA GLU A 42 -38.63 -3.24 -6.09
C GLU A 42 -39.24 -4.57 -6.55
N ASN A 43 -40.21 -4.55 -7.47
CA ASN A 43 -40.74 -5.74 -8.13
C ASN A 43 -39.85 -6.08 -9.35
N LEU A 44 -39.33 -7.31 -9.40
CA LEU A 44 -38.44 -7.78 -10.47
C LEU A 44 -39.10 -7.78 -11.86
N ALA A 45 -40.40 -8.04 -11.95
CA ALA A 45 -41.13 -8.05 -13.21
C ALA A 45 -41.29 -6.62 -13.75
N SER A 46 -41.73 -5.68 -12.91
CA SER A 46 -41.79 -4.26 -13.25
C SER A 46 -40.41 -3.70 -13.61
N LYS A 47 -39.36 -4.07 -12.85
CA LYS A 47 -37.98 -3.67 -13.11
C LYS A 47 -37.48 -4.10 -14.49
N ARG A 48 -37.87 -5.29 -14.96
CA ARG A 48 -37.57 -5.77 -16.33
C ARG A 48 -38.41 -5.03 -17.38
N ALA A 49 -39.70 -4.82 -17.12
CA ALA A 49 -40.60 -4.12 -18.04
C ALA A 49 -40.13 -2.68 -18.32
N PHE A 50 -39.76 -1.94 -17.27
CA PHE A 50 -39.16 -0.60 -17.42
C PHE A 50 -37.82 -0.61 -18.14
N GLY A 51 -37.05 -1.70 -18.03
CA GLY A 51 -35.74 -1.82 -18.67
C GLY A 51 -35.77 -1.70 -20.20
N LEU A 52 -36.81 -2.24 -20.84
CA LEU A 52 -36.90 -2.32 -22.31
C LEU A 52 -37.27 -1.00 -22.98
N GLN A 53 -38.07 -0.15 -22.32
CA GLN A 53 -38.62 1.06 -22.94
C GLN A 53 -38.42 2.28 -22.05
N GLY A 54 -38.64 2.15 -20.74
CA GLY A 54 -38.52 3.26 -19.77
C GLY A 54 -37.12 3.84 -19.62
N ILE A 55 -36.06 3.01 -19.69
CA ILE A 55 -34.68 3.48 -19.49
C ILE A 55 -34.26 4.54 -20.52
N PRO A 56 -34.41 4.33 -21.84
CA PRO A 56 -34.13 5.36 -22.84
C PRO A 56 -34.82 6.71 -22.56
N GLN A 57 -36.10 6.71 -22.18
CA GLN A 57 -36.81 7.96 -21.87
C GLN A 57 -36.27 8.62 -20.59
N LEU A 58 -35.98 7.84 -19.55
CA LEU A 58 -35.37 8.37 -18.32
C LEU A 58 -33.98 8.96 -18.58
N VAL A 59 -33.19 8.35 -19.48
CA VAL A 59 -31.89 8.91 -19.90
C VAL A 59 -32.08 10.24 -20.62
N GLN A 60 -33.06 10.34 -21.52
CA GLN A 60 -33.39 11.61 -22.19
C GLN A 60 -33.75 12.73 -21.19
N LEU A 61 -34.48 12.39 -20.13
CA LEU A 61 -34.87 13.35 -19.08
C LEU A 61 -33.68 13.90 -18.27
N LEU A 62 -32.50 13.25 -18.29
CA LEU A 62 -31.28 13.80 -17.68
C LEU A 62 -30.82 15.10 -18.36
N SER A 63 -31.27 15.36 -19.57
CA SER A 63 -31.01 16.61 -20.31
C SER A 63 -32.07 17.69 -20.09
N SER A 64 -33.04 17.48 -19.18
CA SER A 64 -34.07 18.48 -18.88
C SER A 64 -33.47 19.73 -18.20
N ASP A 65 -34.02 20.90 -18.52
CA ASP A 65 -33.69 22.16 -17.83
C ASP A 65 -34.28 22.21 -16.41
N ASN A 66 -35.24 21.32 -16.10
CA ASN A 66 -35.87 21.22 -14.78
C ASN A 66 -35.07 20.26 -13.87
N GLU A 67 -34.49 20.80 -12.80
CA GLU A 67 -33.70 20.03 -11.83
C GLU A 67 -34.52 18.93 -11.12
N GLU A 68 -35.80 19.16 -10.83
CA GLU A 68 -36.66 18.16 -10.20
C GLU A 68 -36.91 16.97 -11.14
N VAL A 69 -37.09 17.24 -12.43
CA VAL A 69 -37.23 16.20 -13.46
C VAL A 69 -35.94 15.38 -13.56
N LYS A 70 -34.78 16.03 -13.60
CA LYS A 70 -33.47 15.35 -13.63
C LYS A 70 -33.26 14.48 -12.40
N GLU A 71 -33.53 15.02 -11.21
CA GLU A 71 -33.38 14.29 -9.94
C GLU A 71 -34.31 13.07 -9.88
N ALA A 72 -35.58 13.23 -10.26
CA ALA A 72 -36.54 12.14 -10.28
C ALA A 72 -36.13 11.05 -11.29
N ALA A 73 -35.66 11.45 -12.47
CA ALA A 73 -35.20 10.53 -13.51
C ALA A 73 -33.96 9.73 -13.07
N VAL A 74 -32.93 10.40 -12.54
CA VAL A 74 -31.70 9.71 -12.08
C VAL A 74 -31.97 8.83 -10.85
N THR A 75 -32.90 9.22 -9.97
CA THR A 75 -33.34 8.39 -8.84
C THR A 75 -34.01 7.09 -9.34
N ALA A 76 -34.85 7.17 -10.37
CA ALA A 76 -35.43 5.99 -11.00
C ALA A 76 -34.36 5.10 -11.63
N LEU A 77 -33.39 5.68 -12.36
CA LEU A 77 -32.28 4.94 -12.96
C LEU A 77 -31.40 4.24 -11.89
N ALA A 78 -31.12 4.89 -10.76
CA ALA A 78 -30.34 4.30 -9.67
C ALA A 78 -30.99 3.02 -9.15
N ASN A 79 -32.30 3.05 -8.94
CA ASN A 79 -33.04 1.88 -8.45
C ASN A 79 -33.25 0.82 -9.55
N LEU A 80 -33.45 1.23 -10.82
CA LEU A 80 -33.59 0.31 -11.96
C LEU A 80 -32.28 -0.44 -12.27
N THR A 81 -31.12 0.17 -12.06
CA THR A 81 -29.81 -0.46 -12.33
C THR A 81 -29.30 -1.30 -11.15
N ALA A 82 -29.79 -1.05 -9.92
CA ALA A 82 -29.36 -1.78 -8.73
C ALA A 82 -29.53 -3.31 -8.89
N SER A 83 -28.43 -4.07 -8.81
CA SER A 83 -28.44 -5.53 -8.99
C SER A 83 -29.10 -6.01 -10.30
N SER A 84 -29.04 -5.21 -11.38
CA SER A 84 -29.62 -5.55 -12.68
C SER A 84 -28.64 -5.24 -13.82
N PRO A 85 -27.78 -6.21 -14.20
CA PRO A 85 -26.83 -6.04 -15.29
C PRO A 85 -27.50 -5.67 -16.63
N SER A 86 -28.66 -6.26 -16.93
CA SER A 86 -29.43 -5.96 -18.14
C SER A 86 -29.87 -4.49 -18.23
N ASN A 87 -30.35 -3.94 -17.11
CA ASN A 87 -30.78 -2.54 -17.05
C ASN A 87 -29.57 -1.59 -17.08
N ALA A 88 -28.44 -1.98 -16.47
CA ALA A 88 -27.21 -1.24 -16.59
C ALA A 88 -26.71 -1.19 -18.06
N SER A 89 -26.82 -2.28 -18.81
CA SER A 89 -26.53 -2.30 -20.25
C SER A 89 -27.48 -1.39 -21.02
N ALA A 90 -28.78 -1.42 -20.73
CA ALA A 90 -29.76 -0.55 -21.38
C ALA A 90 -29.47 0.94 -21.15
N VAL A 91 -28.96 1.34 -19.98
CA VAL A 91 -28.53 2.73 -19.72
C VAL A 91 -27.33 3.11 -20.60
N ALA A 92 -26.36 2.22 -20.74
CA ALA A 92 -25.18 2.47 -21.57
C ALA A 92 -25.54 2.51 -23.07
N GLU A 93 -26.41 1.61 -23.53
CA GLU A 93 -26.92 1.54 -24.91
C GLU A 93 -27.76 2.77 -25.28
N ALA A 94 -28.46 3.36 -24.31
CA ALA A 94 -29.18 4.62 -24.46
C ALA A 94 -28.29 5.87 -24.33
N GLU A 95 -26.96 5.73 -24.44
CA GLU A 95 -25.98 6.82 -24.37
C GLU A 95 -26.04 7.61 -23.04
N GLY A 96 -26.43 6.95 -21.94
CA GLY A 96 -26.64 7.60 -20.64
C GLY A 96 -25.36 7.96 -19.87
N ILE A 97 -24.19 7.46 -20.27
CA ILE A 97 -22.94 7.62 -19.52
C ILE A 97 -22.52 9.10 -19.40
N GLU A 98 -22.41 9.81 -20.52
CA GLU A 98 -21.99 11.23 -20.50
C GLU A 98 -22.99 12.13 -19.74
N PRO A 99 -24.32 12.03 -19.95
CA PRO A 99 -25.30 12.75 -19.14
C PRO A 99 -25.16 12.48 -17.63
N LEU A 100 -24.89 11.23 -17.23
CA LEU A 100 -24.69 10.86 -15.83
C LEU A 100 -23.41 11.49 -15.26
N VAL A 101 -22.29 11.46 -15.99
CA VAL A 101 -21.04 12.12 -15.57
C VAL A 101 -21.25 13.63 -15.43
N LYS A 102 -21.97 14.27 -16.35
CA LYS A 102 -22.35 15.69 -16.24
C LYS A 102 -23.21 15.97 -15.00
N THR A 103 -24.10 15.06 -14.65
CA THR A 103 -25.00 15.16 -13.48
C THR A 103 -24.24 15.15 -12.15
N LEU A 104 -23.00 14.66 -12.09
CA LEU A 104 -22.14 14.79 -10.90
C LEU A 104 -21.82 16.24 -10.53
N ASN A 105 -22.06 17.19 -11.46
CA ASN A 105 -21.91 18.63 -11.24
C ASN A 105 -23.25 19.37 -11.08
N ALA A 106 -24.36 18.66 -10.91
CA ALA A 106 -25.68 19.25 -10.67
C ALA A 106 -25.73 20.09 -9.38
N GLN A 107 -26.81 20.84 -9.19
CA GLN A 107 -27.03 21.61 -7.96
C GLN A 107 -27.69 20.77 -6.85
N SER A 108 -28.47 19.75 -7.22
CA SER A 108 -29.13 18.87 -6.26
C SER A 108 -28.18 17.78 -5.75
N ASP A 109 -28.03 17.70 -4.43
CA ASP A 109 -27.33 16.59 -3.76
C ASP A 109 -27.94 15.22 -4.10
N GLY A 110 -29.27 15.16 -4.22
CA GLY A 110 -29.99 13.93 -4.58
C GLY A 110 -29.63 13.49 -5.99
N ALA A 111 -29.57 14.42 -6.94
CA ALA A 111 -29.15 14.13 -8.31
C ALA A 111 -27.70 13.63 -8.37
N ILE A 112 -26.78 14.29 -7.67
CA ILE A 112 -25.35 13.91 -7.63
C ILE A 112 -25.19 12.50 -7.04
N ALA A 113 -25.79 12.23 -5.87
CA ALA A 113 -25.64 10.94 -5.19
C ALA A 113 -26.22 9.78 -6.01
N ASN A 114 -27.35 10.00 -6.67
CA ASN A 114 -27.96 8.99 -7.53
C ASN A 114 -27.19 8.80 -8.84
N ALA A 115 -26.63 9.86 -9.44
CA ALA A 115 -25.75 9.73 -10.62
C ALA A 115 -24.51 8.88 -10.30
N ALA A 116 -23.83 9.17 -9.18
CA ALA A 116 -22.71 8.37 -8.69
C ALA A 116 -23.11 6.90 -8.47
N THR A 117 -24.33 6.65 -7.94
CA THR A 117 -24.86 5.30 -7.75
C THR A 117 -25.08 4.56 -9.08
N VAL A 118 -25.68 5.22 -10.08
CA VAL A 118 -25.88 4.62 -11.41
C VAL A 118 -24.53 4.28 -12.05
N LEU A 119 -23.57 5.21 -12.06
CA LEU A 119 -22.24 4.98 -12.62
C LEU A 119 -21.53 3.82 -11.93
N THR A 120 -21.68 3.68 -10.61
CA THR A 120 -21.12 2.56 -9.84
C THR A 120 -21.78 1.22 -10.22
N ASN A 121 -23.10 1.19 -10.39
CA ASN A 121 -23.81 -0.01 -10.83
C ASN A 121 -23.37 -0.45 -12.23
N LEU A 122 -23.17 0.49 -13.15
CA LEU A 122 -22.66 0.22 -14.50
C LEU A 122 -21.21 -0.29 -14.44
N ALA A 123 -20.37 0.30 -13.60
CA ALA A 123 -18.97 -0.08 -13.43
C ALA A 123 -18.75 -1.51 -12.89
N MET A 124 -19.80 -2.18 -12.41
CA MET A 124 -19.74 -3.61 -12.07
C MET A 124 -19.48 -4.49 -13.31
N GLN A 125 -19.74 -3.97 -14.52
CA GLN A 125 -19.43 -4.62 -15.78
C GLN A 125 -18.18 -3.96 -16.40
N GLU A 126 -17.14 -4.76 -16.61
CA GLU A 126 -15.81 -4.29 -17.07
C GLU A 126 -15.85 -3.43 -18.34
N PRO A 127 -16.63 -3.75 -19.40
CA PRO A 127 -16.68 -2.91 -20.61
C PRO A 127 -17.20 -1.50 -20.35
N PHE A 128 -18.20 -1.36 -19.46
CA PHE A 128 -18.76 -0.05 -19.13
C PHE A 128 -17.88 0.73 -18.19
N ARG A 129 -17.12 0.07 -17.31
CA ARG A 129 -16.13 0.74 -16.45
C ARG A 129 -15.10 1.51 -17.27
N ILE A 130 -14.54 0.89 -18.32
CA ILE A 130 -13.56 1.53 -19.21
C ILE A 130 -14.20 2.72 -19.96
N ASN A 131 -15.42 2.54 -20.46
CA ASN A 131 -16.14 3.61 -21.16
C ASN A 131 -16.41 4.82 -20.24
N ILE A 132 -16.97 4.59 -19.05
CA ILE A 132 -17.23 5.65 -18.06
C ILE A 132 -15.93 6.35 -17.64
N GLN A 133 -14.84 5.59 -17.49
CA GLN A 133 -13.52 6.14 -17.20
C GLN A 133 -13.04 7.09 -18.31
N SER A 134 -13.28 6.76 -19.58
CA SER A 134 -12.93 7.62 -20.71
C SER A 134 -13.72 8.95 -20.75
N CYS A 135 -14.90 9.00 -20.11
CA CYS A 135 -15.70 10.22 -19.96
C CYS A 135 -15.24 11.12 -18.79
N GLY A 136 -14.17 10.77 -18.08
CA GLY A 136 -13.58 11.60 -17.03
C GLY A 136 -14.31 11.54 -15.68
N VAL A 137 -14.83 10.37 -15.31
CA VAL A 137 -15.60 10.18 -14.08
C VAL A 137 -14.81 10.54 -12.81
N MET A 138 -13.52 10.21 -12.76
CA MET A 138 -12.71 10.45 -11.55
C MET A 138 -12.43 11.93 -11.35
N SER A 139 -12.24 12.70 -12.44
CA SER A 139 -12.15 14.16 -12.37
C SER A 139 -13.46 14.78 -11.89
N ALA A 140 -14.60 14.29 -12.41
CA ALA A 140 -15.92 14.78 -12.04
C ALA A 140 -16.28 14.51 -10.56
N LEU A 141 -15.68 13.49 -9.93
CA LEU A 141 -15.91 13.14 -8.52
C LEU A 141 -15.16 14.03 -7.53
N ALA A 142 -14.16 14.82 -7.96
CA ALA A 142 -13.36 15.66 -7.05
C ALA A 142 -14.22 16.65 -6.25
N LYS A 143 -15.22 17.28 -6.88
CA LYS A 143 -16.15 18.20 -6.20
C LYS A 143 -17.15 17.49 -5.29
N PRO A 144 -17.85 16.41 -5.71
CA PRO A 144 -18.70 15.60 -4.84
C PRO A 144 -18.02 15.11 -3.55
N LEU A 145 -16.74 14.75 -3.60
CA LEU A 145 -15.99 14.34 -2.40
C LEU A 145 -15.90 15.46 -1.34
N CYS A 146 -15.94 16.73 -1.76
CA CYS A 146 -15.94 17.91 -0.88
C CYS A 146 -17.35 18.34 -0.42
N SER A 147 -18.43 17.64 -0.81
CA SER A 147 -19.79 18.03 -0.45
C SER A 147 -19.98 18.05 1.07
N THR A 148 -20.86 18.91 1.58
CA THR A 148 -21.30 18.86 2.99
C THR A 148 -22.35 17.78 3.25
N ASN A 149 -22.91 17.18 2.18
CA ASN A 149 -23.93 16.16 2.28
C ASN A 149 -23.30 14.76 2.39
N SER A 150 -23.57 14.06 3.49
CA SER A 150 -22.99 12.74 3.74
C SER A 150 -23.40 11.68 2.72
N GLN A 151 -24.59 11.79 2.11
CA GLN A 151 -24.99 10.87 1.04
C GLN A 151 -24.16 11.07 -0.21
N VAL A 152 -23.95 12.33 -0.63
CA VAL A 152 -23.07 12.67 -1.76
C VAL A 152 -21.65 12.18 -1.50
N GLN A 153 -21.07 12.50 -0.33
CA GLN A 153 -19.74 12.04 0.06
C GLN A 153 -19.63 10.51 0.04
N SER A 154 -20.62 9.81 0.62
CA SER A 154 -20.65 8.35 0.69
C SER A 154 -20.67 7.72 -0.70
N LYS A 155 -21.56 8.19 -1.58
CA LYS A 155 -21.69 7.65 -2.95
C LYS A 155 -20.49 8.02 -3.81
N ALA A 156 -19.96 9.24 -3.69
CA ALA A 156 -18.75 9.64 -4.40
C ALA A 156 -17.54 8.77 -4.01
N ALA A 157 -17.30 8.56 -2.71
CA ALA A 157 -16.22 7.70 -2.25
C ALA A 157 -16.44 6.23 -2.68
N PHE A 158 -17.69 5.74 -2.69
CA PHE A 158 -17.99 4.40 -3.19
C PHE A 158 -17.73 4.27 -4.70
N THR A 159 -18.05 5.29 -5.49
CA THR A 159 -17.71 5.33 -6.92
C THR A 159 -16.20 5.32 -7.09
N VAL A 160 -15.43 6.13 -6.35
CA VAL A 160 -13.95 6.05 -6.40
C VAL A 160 -13.46 4.64 -6.11
N ALA A 161 -14.04 3.95 -5.11
CA ALA A 161 -13.66 2.57 -4.79
C ALA A 161 -13.95 1.58 -5.93
N ALA A 162 -15.00 1.80 -6.73
CA ALA A 162 -15.37 0.95 -7.85
C ALA A 162 -14.43 1.08 -9.07
N PHE A 163 -13.86 2.28 -9.28
CA PHE A 163 -12.96 2.56 -10.41
C PHE A 163 -11.47 2.50 -10.03
N GLY A 164 -11.11 2.65 -8.75
CA GLY A 164 -9.73 2.76 -8.29
C GLY A 164 -8.83 1.55 -8.53
N CYS A 165 -9.37 0.40 -8.98
CA CYS A 165 -8.57 -0.73 -9.44
C CYS A 165 -7.81 -0.43 -10.75
N ASP A 166 -8.29 0.52 -11.56
CA ASP A 166 -7.69 0.87 -12.85
C ASP A 166 -6.60 1.93 -12.68
N PRO A 167 -5.38 1.74 -13.22
CA PRO A 167 -4.28 2.70 -13.10
C PRO A 167 -4.59 4.09 -13.65
N ASP A 168 -5.30 4.15 -14.78
CA ASP A 168 -5.69 5.42 -15.41
C ASP A 168 -6.67 6.19 -14.53
N ALA A 169 -7.60 5.49 -13.88
CA ALA A 169 -8.57 6.08 -12.96
C ALA A 169 -7.89 6.65 -11.71
N ARG A 170 -6.89 5.96 -11.15
CA ARG A 170 -6.07 6.48 -10.05
C ARG A 170 -5.28 7.72 -10.45
N THR A 171 -4.69 7.69 -11.65
CA THR A 171 -3.94 8.83 -12.20
C THR A 171 -4.84 10.03 -12.43
N GLU A 172 -6.03 9.82 -12.99
CA GLU A 172 -7.01 10.87 -13.20
C GLU A 172 -7.45 11.51 -11.87
N LEU A 173 -7.83 10.70 -10.88
CA LEU A 173 -8.23 11.20 -9.55
C LEU A 173 -7.11 12.03 -8.89
N ARG A 174 -5.86 11.57 -9.01
CA ARG A 174 -4.68 12.27 -8.50
C ARG A 174 -4.49 13.62 -9.19
N ASN A 175 -4.55 13.67 -10.53
CA ASN A 175 -4.40 14.89 -11.31
C ASN A 175 -5.53 15.91 -11.05
N ALA A 176 -6.74 15.42 -10.77
CA ALA A 176 -7.88 16.24 -10.38
C ALA A 176 -7.83 16.74 -8.91
N GLY A 177 -6.80 16.35 -8.14
CA GLY A 177 -6.68 16.71 -6.72
C GLY A 177 -7.67 16.00 -5.81
N GLY A 178 -8.32 14.92 -6.27
CA GLY A 178 -9.37 14.21 -5.53
C GLY A 178 -8.87 13.37 -4.34
N LEU A 179 -7.57 13.09 -4.26
CA LEU A 179 -6.99 12.33 -3.14
C LEU A 179 -7.05 13.10 -1.81
N GLY A 180 -6.85 14.43 -1.83
CA GLY A 180 -6.94 15.26 -0.62
C GLY A 180 -8.33 15.19 0.04
N PRO A 181 -9.41 15.52 -0.70
CA PRO A 181 -10.78 15.34 -0.23
C PRO A 181 -11.07 13.91 0.24
N LEU A 182 -10.60 12.90 -0.50
CA LEU A 182 -10.78 11.51 -0.12
C LEU A 182 -10.16 11.16 1.23
N VAL A 183 -8.94 11.66 1.51
CA VAL A 183 -8.27 11.49 2.80
C VAL A 183 -9.04 12.20 3.91
N GLU A 184 -9.58 13.39 3.64
CA GLU A 184 -10.37 14.13 4.63
C GLU A 184 -11.67 13.41 5.03
N LEU A 185 -12.29 12.65 4.12
CA LEU A 185 -13.45 11.82 4.42
C LEU A 185 -13.18 10.70 5.45
N LEU A 186 -11.91 10.32 5.67
CA LEU A 186 -11.54 9.36 6.73
C LEU A 186 -11.87 9.92 8.14
N HIS A 187 -11.87 11.25 8.31
CA HIS A 187 -12.29 11.92 9.54
C HIS A 187 -13.82 11.98 9.73
N SER A 188 -14.61 11.57 8.74
CA SER A 188 -16.06 11.68 8.80
C SER A 188 -16.65 10.92 9.99
N LYS A 189 -17.57 11.58 10.69
CA LYS A 189 -18.38 10.99 11.76
C LYS A 189 -19.43 10.02 11.21
N ASN A 190 -19.84 10.19 9.95
CA ASN A 190 -20.75 9.28 9.29
C ASN A 190 -20.02 7.95 8.98
N GLU A 191 -20.58 6.84 9.47
CA GLU A 191 -19.98 5.51 9.33
C GLU A 191 -19.86 5.06 7.86
N GLU A 192 -20.90 5.28 7.06
CA GLU A 192 -20.93 4.87 5.64
C GLU A 192 -19.88 5.65 4.83
N VAL A 193 -19.80 6.98 5.04
CA VAL A 193 -18.80 7.84 4.40
C VAL A 193 -17.39 7.35 4.74
N ARG A 194 -17.09 7.17 6.04
CA ARG A 194 -15.76 6.74 6.49
C ARG A 194 -15.42 5.35 5.96
N ARG A 195 -16.37 4.41 5.97
CA ARG A 195 -16.20 3.06 5.44
C ARG A 195 -15.86 3.08 3.94
N ASN A 196 -16.60 3.86 3.15
CA ASN A 196 -16.37 3.97 1.71
C ASN A 196 -15.07 4.71 1.39
N ALA A 197 -14.70 5.72 2.18
CA ALA A 197 -13.40 6.39 2.07
C ALA A 197 -12.24 5.43 2.36
N CYS A 198 -12.36 4.58 3.39
CA CYS A 198 -11.35 3.55 3.68
C CYS A 198 -11.19 2.57 2.50
N TRP A 199 -12.31 2.15 1.89
CA TRP A 199 -12.27 1.27 0.72
C TRP A 199 -11.62 1.96 -0.48
N ALA A 200 -12.01 3.19 -0.79
CA ALA A 200 -11.41 3.98 -1.87
C ALA A 200 -9.89 4.15 -1.67
N VAL A 201 -9.43 4.50 -0.46
CA VAL A 201 -8.00 4.60 -0.14
C VAL A 201 -7.30 3.25 -0.33
N MET A 202 -7.91 2.14 0.12
CA MET A 202 -7.35 0.79 -0.06
C MET A 202 -7.11 0.45 -1.53
N VAL A 203 -8.06 0.73 -2.42
CA VAL A 203 -7.90 0.42 -3.86
C VAL A 203 -6.95 1.39 -4.54
N CYS A 204 -6.98 2.68 -4.17
CA CYS A 204 -6.08 3.71 -4.68
C CYS A 204 -4.62 3.45 -4.29
N ALA A 205 -4.36 2.84 -3.13
CA ALA A 205 -3.03 2.46 -2.67
C ALA A 205 -2.42 1.24 -3.41
N SER A 206 -2.80 1.01 -4.66
CA SER A 206 -2.33 -0.12 -5.47
C SER A 206 -1.12 0.21 -6.35
N ASP A 207 -0.79 1.50 -6.53
CA ASP A 207 0.44 1.94 -7.19
C ASP A 207 1.26 2.87 -6.29
N GLU A 208 2.56 2.95 -6.56
CA GLU A 208 3.53 3.67 -5.75
C GLU A 208 3.26 5.19 -5.71
N LEU A 209 2.95 5.80 -6.85
CA LEU A 209 2.75 7.25 -6.95
C LEU A 209 1.51 7.70 -6.17
N THR A 210 0.39 6.99 -6.33
CA THR A 210 -0.85 7.28 -5.60
C THR A 210 -0.67 7.02 -4.11
N THR A 211 0.04 5.95 -3.74
CA THR A 211 0.32 5.62 -2.34
C THR A 211 1.19 6.69 -1.67
N ALA A 212 2.26 7.15 -2.34
CA ALA A 212 3.13 8.20 -1.84
C ALA A 212 2.35 9.49 -1.56
N GLU A 213 1.45 9.88 -2.47
CA GLU A 213 0.61 11.07 -2.30
C GLU A 213 -0.41 10.91 -1.15
N LEU A 214 -1.08 9.75 -1.05
CA LEU A 214 -1.98 9.44 0.09
C LEU A 214 -1.23 9.52 1.44
N CYS A 215 0.00 9.00 1.50
CA CYS A 215 0.85 9.10 2.69
C CYS A 215 1.24 10.55 3.00
N ARG A 216 1.60 11.34 1.97
CA ARG A 216 1.92 12.78 2.11
C ARG A 216 0.73 13.59 2.65
N LEU A 217 -0.48 13.20 2.26
CA LEU A 217 -1.74 13.78 2.76
C LEU A 217 -2.11 13.31 4.18
N GLY A 218 -1.33 12.42 4.80
CA GLY A 218 -1.54 11.98 6.18
C GLY A 218 -2.48 10.78 6.35
N ALA A 219 -2.89 10.11 5.26
CA ALA A 219 -3.85 9.00 5.30
C ALA A 219 -3.43 7.89 6.28
N LEU A 220 -2.13 7.64 6.39
CA LEU A 220 -1.56 6.59 7.23
C LEU A 220 -1.86 6.81 8.72
N GLY A 221 -1.57 8.01 9.24
CA GLY A 221 -1.84 8.35 10.65
C GLY A 221 -3.33 8.31 10.97
N ILE A 222 -4.17 8.81 10.05
CA ILE A 222 -5.63 8.79 10.23
C ILE A 222 -6.16 7.35 10.30
N LEU A 223 -5.66 6.46 9.44
CA LEU A 223 -6.05 5.06 9.45
C LEU A 223 -5.53 4.32 10.70
N GLU A 224 -4.36 4.65 11.22
CA GLU A 224 -3.89 4.14 12.52
C GLU A 224 -4.87 4.52 13.64
N GLU A 225 -5.26 5.79 13.73
CA GLU A 225 -6.22 6.27 14.73
C GLU A 225 -7.59 5.58 14.59
N ILE A 226 -8.08 5.40 13.36
CA ILE A 226 -9.33 4.69 13.08
C ILE A 226 -9.25 3.24 13.59
N ASN A 227 -8.14 2.56 13.35
CA ASN A 227 -7.97 1.14 13.70
C ASN A 227 -7.72 0.89 15.19
N VAL A 228 -7.34 1.91 15.96
CA VAL A 228 -7.31 1.86 17.43
C VAL A 228 -8.73 2.01 18.03
N SER A 229 -9.63 2.71 17.35
CA SER A 229 -10.99 2.96 17.83
C SER A 229 -11.95 1.80 17.54
N THR A 230 -12.55 1.22 18.59
CA THR A 230 -13.54 0.13 18.45
C THR A 230 -14.79 0.50 17.65
N GLY A 231 -15.18 1.78 17.65
CA GLY A 231 -16.38 2.25 16.94
C GLY A 231 -16.11 2.79 15.53
N ARG A 232 -14.88 3.18 15.20
CA ARG A 232 -14.54 3.71 13.86
C ARG A 232 -13.95 2.65 12.94
N LYS A 233 -13.25 1.67 13.52
CA LYS A 233 -12.59 0.56 12.83
C LYS A 233 -13.54 -0.26 11.97
N ASN A 234 -13.08 -0.66 10.79
CA ASN A 234 -13.80 -1.57 9.90
C ASN A 234 -12.80 -2.37 9.04
N ASN A 235 -13.27 -3.40 8.33
CA ASN A 235 -12.39 -4.28 7.54
C ASN A 235 -11.61 -3.52 6.46
N PHE A 236 -12.17 -2.45 5.89
CA PHE A 236 -11.48 -1.64 4.88
C PHE A 236 -10.45 -0.72 5.50
N SER A 237 -10.64 -0.21 6.73
CA SER A 237 -9.63 0.62 7.39
C SER A 237 -8.36 -0.18 7.72
N GLU A 238 -8.51 -1.44 8.14
CA GLU A 238 -7.37 -2.34 8.37
C GLU A 238 -6.64 -2.66 7.05
N ALA A 239 -7.41 -3.01 6.02
CA ALA A 239 -6.85 -3.35 4.72
C ALA A 239 -6.18 -2.16 4.04
N ALA A 240 -6.76 -0.95 4.14
CA ALA A 240 -6.15 0.29 3.67
C ALA A 240 -4.82 0.57 4.38
N LEU A 241 -4.80 0.49 5.72
CA LEU A 241 -3.58 0.68 6.51
C LEU A 241 -2.49 -0.30 6.09
N LYS A 242 -2.83 -1.59 5.99
CA LYS A 242 -1.90 -2.62 5.54
C LYS A 242 -1.35 -2.33 4.13
N LYS A 243 -2.21 -1.90 3.21
CA LYS A 243 -1.84 -1.61 1.81
C LYS A 243 -0.91 -0.41 1.69
N LEU A 244 -1.16 0.66 2.46
CA LEU A 244 -0.24 1.80 2.53
C LEU A 244 1.12 1.39 3.11
N LEU A 245 1.12 0.59 4.19
CA LEU A 245 2.34 0.06 4.80
C LEU A 245 3.12 -0.90 3.89
N ASP A 246 2.47 -1.64 2.99
CA ASP A 246 3.15 -2.50 2.02
C ASP A 246 4.06 -1.70 1.05
N ASN A 247 3.82 -0.39 0.88
CA ASN A 247 4.67 0.52 0.11
C ASN A 247 5.71 1.26 0.97
N ASN A 248 5.69 1.09 2.29
CA ASN A 248 6.69 1.64 3.22
C ASN A 248 7.14 0.55 4.19
N LEU A 249 7.97 -0.37 3.69
CA LEU A 249 8.38 -1.55 4.45
C LEU A 249 9.15 -1.21 5.74
N SER A 250 9.94 -0.14 5.74
CA SER A 250 10.66 0.33 6.95
C SER A 250 9.68 0.64 8.08
N GLN A 251 8.66 1.45 7.77
CA GLN A 251 7.62 1.78 8.73
C GLN A 251 6.77 0.57 9.09
N LYS A 252 6.41 -0.25 8.10
CA LYS A 252 5.65 -1.49 8.33
C LYS A 252 6.37 -2.41 9.31
N TYR A 253 7.66 -2.65 9.11
CA TYR A 253 8.42 -3.53 9.98
C TYR A 253 8.62 -2.93 11.38
N SER A 254 8.80 -1.62 11.46
CA SER A 254 8.92 -0.90 12.73
C SER A 254 7.63 -0.94 13.54
N GLN A 255 6.46 -0.89 12.90
CA GLN A 255 5.15 -0.89 13.58
C GLN A 255 4.62 -2.30 13.86
N MET A 256 4.66 -3.18 12.85
CA MET A 256 4.02 -4.48 12.91
C MET A 256 4.98 -5.59 13.35
N GLY A 257 6.29 -5.34 13.34
CA GLY A 257 7.30 -6.35 13.63
C GLY A 257 7.31 -7.51 12.62
N TYR A 258 6.64 -7.39 11.47
CA TYR A 258 6.47 -8.49 10.54
C TYR A 258 6.48 -8.03 9.07
N LEU A 259 7.31 -8.69 8.26
CA LEU A 259 7.29 -8.64 6.80
C LEU A 259 7.07 -10.05 6.26
N SER A 260 6.10 -10.24 5.37
CA SER A 260 5.87 -11.54 4.73
C SER A 260 6.89 -11.82 3.62
N SER A 261 6.89 -13.05 3.09
CA SER A 261 7.68 -13.40 1.90
C SER A 261 7.41 -12.50 0.68
N SER A 262 6.18 -12.02 0.53
CA SER A 262 5.80 -11.09 -0.54
C SER A 262 6.32 -9.65 -0.36
N ASN A 263 6.80 -9.28 0.84
CA ASN A 263 7.40 -7.98 1.08
C ASN A 263 8.90 -8.07 0.78
N ILE A 264 9.29 -7.52 -0.37
CA ILE A 264 10.68 -7.55 -0.87
C ILE A 264 11.39 -6.27 -0.42
N ILE A 265 12.37 -6.40 0.48
CA ILE A 265 13.17 -5.27 0.99
C ILE A 265 14.04 -4.73 -0.13
N THR A 266 13.81 -3.51 -0.61
CA THR A 266 14.63 -2.82 -1.61
C THR A 266 15.65 -1.87 -1.00
N ASP A 267 16.52 -1.30 -1.83
CA ASP A 267 17.46 -0.25 -1.40
C ASP A 267 16.68 1.00 -0.92
N GLY A 268 17.12 1.62 0.17
CA GLY A 268 16.39 2.68 0.87
C GLY A 268 15.67 2.21 2.14
N PHE A 269 15.56 0.89 2.36
CA PHE A 269 14.99 0.35 3.59
C PHE A 269 15.89 0.65 4.81
N TYR A 270 15.27 0.91 5.96
CA TYR A 270 15.95 1.04 7.23
C TYR A 270 15.14 0.42 8.38
N ASP A 271 15.85 -0.10 9.37
CA ASP A 271 15.27 -0.57 10.62
C ASP A 271 15.65 0.38 11.78
N CYS A 272 14.67 1.14 12.26
CA CYS A 272 14.81 1.99 13.45
C CYS A 272 14.35 1.29 14.76
N GLY A 273 13.97 0.01 14.68
CA GLY A 273 13.41 -0.75 15.80
C GLY A 273 11.89 -0.65 15.91
N GLN A 274 11.35 -1.20 17.00
CA GLN A 274 9.90 -1.20 17.23
C GLN A 274 9.41 0.20 17.61
N ILE A 275 8.50 0.77 16.83
CA ILE A 275 7.81 2.01 17.17
C ILE A 275 6.46 1.71 17.79
N LYS A 276 6.05 2.53 18.76
CA LYS A 276 4.73 2.40 19.39
C LYS A 276 3.65 2.88 18.41
N PRO A 277 2.44 2.29 18.43
CA PRO A 277 1.32 2.76 17.64
C PRO A 277 1.08 4.27 17.86
N GLY A 278 0.87 5.03 16.78
CA GLY A 278 0.64 6.47 16.83
C GLY A 278 1.90 7.35 16.97
N VAL A 279 3.10 6.76 17.04
CA VAL A 279 4.36 7.51 16.95
C VAL A 279 4.77 7.63 15.48
N LYS A 280 4.98 8.86 15.01
CA LYS A 280 5.47 9.12 13.64
C LYS A 280 6.80 8.40 13.43
N CYS A 281 6.86 7.56 12.39
CA CYS A 281 8.12 7.03 11.88
C CYS A 281 8.87 8.18 11.22
N LEU A 282 10.06 8.50 11.74
CA LEU A 282 10.91 9.55 11.18
C LEU A 282 11.54 9.09 9.87
N SER A 283 11.76 10.02 8.94
CA SER A 283 12.49 9.74 7.70
C SER A 283 13.95 9.41 8.00
N LEU A 284 14.63 8.76 7.06
CA LEU A 284 16.05 8.45 7.20
C LEU A 284 16.92 9.71 7.36
N GLU A 285 16.52 10.81 6.70
CA GLU A 285 17.16 12.12 6.84
C GLU A 285 16.91 12.74 8.23
N GLU A 286 15.66 12.72 8.72
CA GLU A 286 15.32 13.19 10.07
C GLU A 286 16.08 12.38 11.14
N LEU A 287 16.28 11.08 10.88
CA LEU A 287 17.00 10.17 11.77
C LEU A 287 18.52 10.38 11.75
N SER A 288 19.11 10.64 10.58
CA SER A 288 20.56 10.86 10.43
C SER A 288 21.03 12.18 11.03
N MET A 289 20.14 13.16 11.19
CA MET A 289 20.42 14.44 11.84
C MET A 289 20.34 14.38 13.37
N GLN A 290 19.93 13.25 13.97
CA GLN A 290 19.86 13.14 15.43
C GLN A 290 21.27 13.02 16.03
N GLU A 291 21.46 13.61 17.21
CA GLU A 291 22.68 13.42 17.97
C GLU A 291 22.91 11.93 18.30
N LEU A 292 24.17 11.52 18.31
CA LEU A 292 24.56 10.20 18.79
C LEU A 292 24.08 10.05 20.24
N THR A 293 23.24 9.06 20.47
CA THR A 293 22.68 8.76 21.79
C THR A 293 22.88 7.28 22.07
N ASP A 294 22.70 6.83 23.32
CA ASP A 294 22.70 5.39 23.68
C ASP A 294 21.49 4.62 23.10
N ARG A 295 20.78 5.20 22.13
CA ARG A 295 19.64 4.57 21.45
C ARG A 295 20.16 3.57 20.43
N ARG A 296 19.32 2.58 20.13
CA ARG A 296 19.60 1.55 19.12
C ARG A 296 20.01 2.19 17.79
N ALA A 297 21.14 1.75 17.25
CA ALA A 297 21.60 2.08 15.90
C ALA A 297 20.54 1.78 14.83
N ILE A 298 20.47 2.64 13.82
CA ILE A 298 19.50 2.55 12.72
C ILE A 298 20.16 1.78 11.59
N ILE A 299 19.65 0.59 11.30
CA ILE A 299 20.29 -0.30 10.33
C ILE A 299 19.76 0.01 8.93
N PHE A 300 20.64 0.41 8.03
CA PHE A 300 20.28 0.89 6.70
C PHE A 300 20.72 -0.07 5.58
N ILE A 301 19.86 -0.21 4.57
CA ILE A 301 20.01 -1.11 3.42
C ILE A 301 20.09 -0.28 2.15
N ASN A 302 21.26 -0.26 1.50
CA ASN A 302 21.44 0.41 0.21
C ASN A 302 22.61 -0.19 -0.56
N ALA A 303 22.34 -1.18 -1.40
CA ALA A 303 23.35 -1.79 -2.27
C ALA A 303 23.48 -1.07 -3.63
N LYS A 304 22.68 -0.03 -3.89
CA LYS A 304 22.63 0.64 -5.20
C LYS A 304 23.81 1.61 -5.37
N PRO A 305 24.70 1.41 -6.36
CA PRO A 305 25.65 2.45 -6.75
C PRO A 305 24.86 3.60 -7.41
N GLN A 306 25.12 4.85 -6.99
CA GLN A 306 24.40 6.00 -7.52
C GLN A 306 24.78 6.25 -9.00
N GLU A 307 23.83 6.12 -9.92
CA GLU A 307 23.97 6.55 -11.31
C GLU A 307 23.72 8.06 -11.40
N GLY A 308 24.70 8.83 -11.91
CA GLY A 308 24.49 10.23 -12.33
C GLY A 308 25.16 11.33 -11.51
N LEU A 309 25.72 11.04 -10.32
CA LEU A 309 26.62 11.98 -9.65
C LEU A 309 28.06 11.64 -10.02
N GLN A 310 28.66 12.48 -10.86
CA GLN A 310 30.10 12.49 -11.11
C GLN A 310 30.80 12.97 -9.84
N TYR A 311 30.81 12.15 -8.79
CA TYR A 311 31.69 12.36 -7.67
C TYR A 311 33.11 12.29 -8.22
N SER A 312 33.75 13.45 -8.30
CA SER A 312 35.19 13.52 -8.44
C SER A 312 35.78 12.58 -7.40
N LYS A 313 36.66 11.67 -7.83
CA LYS A 313 37.43 10.78 -6.93
C LYS A 313 37.97 11.55 -5.72
N SER A 314 38.21 12.86 -5.85
CA SER A 314 38.65 13.78 -4.80
C SER A 314 37.69 13.91 -3.61
N VAL A 315 36.36 13.92 -3.77
CA VAL A 315 35.39 14.01 -2.64
C VAL A 315 35.30 12.69 -1.89
N TYR A 316 35.34 11.57 -2.62
CA TYR A 316 35.43 10.21 -2.06
C TYR A 316 36.74 9.96 -1.29
N ILE A 317 37.82 10.57 -1.76
CA ILE A 317 39.15 10.53 -1.14
C ILE A 317 39.16 11.28 0.21
N VAL A 318 38.38 12.35 0.41
CA VAL A 318 38.27 13.02 1.73
C VAL A 318 37.69 12.09 2.80
N PHE A 319 36.70 11.26 2.45
CA PHE A 319 36.15 10.24 3.37
C PHE A 319 37.08 9.03 3.57
N TYR A 320 37.91 8.66 2.58
CA TYR A 320 38.73 7.44 2.62
C TYR A 320 40.26 7.64 2.86
N ILE A 321 40.82 8.87 2.81
CA ILE A 321 42.27 9.13 3.02
C ILE A 321 42.73 9.03 4.49
N ARG A 322 41.85 8.79 5.46
CA ARG A 322 42.32 8.46 6.82
C ARG A 322 42.95 7.06 6.94
N LYS A 323 43.03 6.26 5.87
CA LYS A 323 43.75 4.98 5.84
C LYS A 323 45.04 5.02 5.01
N GLY A 324 46.15 5.23 5.71
CA GLY A 324 47.50 4.93 5.23
C GLY A 324 48.48 4.93 6.40
N LYS A 325 48.95 3.74 6.80
CA LYS A 325 50.05 3.58 7.76
C LYS A 325 51.33 4.09 7.10
N GLY A 326 51.93 5.16 7.64
CA GLY A 326 53.30 5.56 7.30
C GLY A 326 53.67 7.05 7.20
N LYS A 327 52.72 8.01 7.21
CA LYS A 327 53.03 9.46 7.19
C LYS A 327 52.47 10.21 8.41
N LYS A 328 53.20 11.23 8.88
CA LYS A 328 52.87 12.09 10.04
C LYS A 328 51.54 12.82 9.83
N GLU A 329 50.70 12.88 10.87
CA GLU A 329 49.35 13.49 10.86
C GLU A 329 49.31 14.95 10.38
N GLU A 330 50.37 15.71 10.63
CA GLU A 330 50.46 17.12 10.28
C GLU A 330 50.53 17.39 8.77
N GLU A 331 51.10 16.47 7.98
CA GLU A 331 51.13 16.56 6.52
C GLU A 331 49.79 16.16 5.90
N LYS A 332 49.08 15.19 6.51
CA LYS A 332 47.73 14.76 6.08
C LYS A 332 46.70 15.87 6.25
N MET A 333 46.79 16.65 7.34
CA MET A 333 45.88 17.77 7.59
C MET A 333 46.06 18.91 6.58
N LYS A 334 47.29 19.14 6.10
CA LYS A 334 47.59 20.16 5.06
C LYS A 334 47.03 19.75 3.69
N GLU A 335 47.15 18.47 3.34
CA GLU A 335 46.62 17.91 2.09
C GLU A 335 45.08 17.93 2.07
N VAL A 336 44.43 17.60 3.20
CA VAL A 336 42.97 17.71 3.38
C VAL A 336 42.51 19.16 3.23
N ASN A 337 43.15 20.12 3.93
CA ASN A 337 42.75 21.53 3.86
C ASN A 337 42.93 22.14 2.45
N GLN A 338 43.93 21.68 1.69
CA GLN A 338 44.19 22.15 0.34
C GLN A 338 43.18 21.58 -0.68
N ILE A 339 42.68 20.36 -0.44
CA ILE A 339 41.59 19.75 -1.24
C ILE A 339 40.23 20.36 -0.85
N THR A 340 39.99 20.60 0.44
CA THR A 340 38.76 21.25 0.93
C THR A 340 38.61 22.66 0.37
N SER A 341 39.69 23.45 0.28
CA SER A 341 39.61 24.79 -0.32
C SER A 341 39.34 24.75 -1.82
N GLN A 342 39.77 23.70 -2.53
CA GLN A 342 39.51 23.55 -3.97
C GLN A 342 38.09 23.05 -4.27
N VAL A 343 37.46 22.31 -3.34
CA VAL A 343 36.10 21.78 -3.49
C VAL A 343 35.05 22.83 -3.09
N GLN A 344 35.38 23.76 -2.20
CA GLN A 344 34.47 24.82 -1.75
C GLN A 344 34.07 25.78 -2.88
N ASP A 345 34.92 25.95 -3.90
CA ASP A 345 34.67 26.84 -5.03
C ASP A 345 33.76 26.23 -6.13
N GLU A 346 33.44 24.93 -6.07
CA GLU A 346 32.72 24.21 -7.16
C GLU A 346 31.27 23.78 -6.84
N ILE A 347 30.75 24.01 -5.63
CA ILE A 347 29.40 23.52 -5.25
C ILE A 347 28.49 24.68 -4.80
N ASN A 348 27.56 25.09 -5.67
CA ASN A 348 26.38 25.89 -5.31
C ASN A 348 25.49 25.05 -4.37
N LEU A 349 25.44 25.44 -3.09
CA LEU A 349 24.94 24.67 -1.96
C LEU A 349 23.47 24.99 -1.58
N GLU A 350 22.60 25.31 -2.54
CA GLU A 350 21.20 25.69 -2.23
C GLU A 350 20.13 24.60 -2.47
N ASP A 351 20.45 23.46 -3.11
CA ASP A 351 19.44 22.39 -3.37
C ASP A 351 20.03 20.96 -3.28
N SER A 352 20.88 20.64 -2.29
CA SER A 352 21.34 19.26 -2.11
C SER A 352 20.36 18.44 -1.26
N HIS A 353 19.46 17.69 -1.90
CA HIS A 353 18.73 16.62 -1.22
C HIS A 353 19.73 15.63 -0.59
N TRP A 354 19.59 15.33 0.71
CA TRP A 354 20.44 14.35 1.37
C TRP A 354 20.26 12.97 0.73
N LEU A 355 21.35 12.37 0.27
CA LEU A 355 21.35 11.03 -0.30
C LEU A 355 22.22 10.11 0.55
N PRO A 356 21.69 8.99 1.06
CA PRO A 356 22.47 8.10 1.88
C PRO A 356 23.57 7.39 1.05
N PRO A 357 24.75 7.14 1.63
CA PRO A 357 25.86 6.51 0.92
C PRO A 357 25.54 5.05 0.54
N PRO A 358 26.12 4.54 -0.56
CA PRO A 358 26.01 3.13 -0.93
C PRO A 358 26.83 2.22 0.00
N ASP A 359 26.30 1.04 0.27
CA ASP A 359 26.94 -0.05 1.00
C ASP A 359 27.54 -1.07 0.02
N PHE A 360 28.79 -0.82 -0.40
CA PHE A 360 29.50 -1.72 -1.30
C PHE A 360 29.78 -3.09 -0.68
N ILE A 361 29.86 -3.19 0.66
CA ILE A 361 30.07 -4.47 1.32
C ILE A 361 28.80 -5.33 1.19
N LEU A 362 27.63 -4.73 1.35
CA LEU A 362 26.37 -5.41 1.09
C LEU A 362 26.26 -5.83 -0.39
N LEU A 363 26.68 -4.98 -1.32
CA LEU A 363 26.69 -5.33 -2.75
C LEU A 363 27.59 -6.55 -3.03
N ASP A 364 28.77 -6.61 -2.41
CA ASP A 364 29.65 -7.78 -2.49
C ASP A 364 28.98 -9.03 -1.91
N TYR A 365 28.30 -8.90 -0.75
CA TYR A 365 27.57 -10.01 -0.14
C TYR A 365 26.46 -10.56 -1.04
N ILE A 366 25.67 -9.67 -1.65
CA ILE A 366 24.62 -10.05 -2.60
C ILE A 366 25.23 -10.75 -3.82
N THR A 367 26.34 -10.22 -4.35
CA THR A 367 27.03 -10.78 -5.51
C THR A 367 27.60 -12.19 -5.22
N ASP A 368 28.26 -12.36 -4.07
CA ASP A 368 28.82 -13.64 -3.64
C ASP A 368 27.72 -14.68 -3.40
N ALA A 369 26.66 -14.30 -2.69
CA ALA A 369 25.50 -15.16 -2.44
C ALA A 369 24.83 -15.57 -3.75
N SER A 370 24.64 -14.63 -4.70
CA SER A 370 24.05 -14.93 -6.00
C SER A 370 24.89 -15.92 -6.81
N LYS A 371 26.22 -15.90 -6.68
CA LYS A 371 27.11 -16.82 -7.39
C LYS A 371 27.16 -18.21 -6.74
N THR A 372 27.10 -18.27 -5.42
CA THR A 372 27.35 -19.49 -4.64
C THR A 372 26.07 -20.25 -4.26
N ILE A 373 24.97 -19.53 -4.01
CA ILE A 373 23.72 -20.09 -3.45
C ILE A 373 22.65 -20.26 -4.53
N SER A 374 22.49 -19.30 -5.44
CA SER A 374 21.48 -19.39 -6.51
C SER A 374 21.55 -20.68 -7.35
N PRO A 375 22.74 -21.25 -7.67
CA PRO A 375 22.85 -22.49 -8.43
C PRO A 375 22.41 -23.77 -7.70
N LEU A 376 22.17 -23.73 -6.38
CA LEU A 376 21.77 -24.92 -5.61
C LEU A 376 20.41 -25.45 -6.06
N THR A 377 20.22 -26.77 -5.96
CA THR A 377 19.08 -27.44 -6.60
C THR A 377 17.77 -27.27 -5.84
N THR A 378 17.81 -27.37 -4.51
CA THR A 378 16.59 -27.31 -3.69
C THR A 378 16.50 -26.00 -2.92
N ILE A 379 15.27 -25.52 -2.67
CA ILE A 379 15.03 -24.36 -1.81
C ILE A 379 15.58 -24.58 -0.40
N ARG A 380 15.55 -25.82 0.10
CA ARG A 380 16.11 -26.20 1.41
C ARG A 380 17.61 -25.98 1.46
N GLU A 381 18.35 -26.47 0.47
CA GLU A 381 19.80 -26.25 0.36
C GLU A 381 20.14 -24.75 0.27
N LYS A 382 19.36 -23.98 -0.50
CA LYS A 382 19.53 -22.53 -0.63
C LYS A 382 19.38 -21.82 0.72
N VAL A 383 18.33 -22.15 1.48
CA VAL A 383 18.09 -21.57 2.81
C VAL A 383 19.20 -21.91 3.79
N VAL A 384 19.63 -23.18 3.84
CA VAL A 384 20.71 -23.64 4.73
C VAL A 384 22.03 -22.94 4.39
N ALA A 385 22.39 -22.88 3.11
CA ALA A 385 23.60 -22.22 2.65
C ALA A 385 23.58 -20.71 2.94
N LEU A 386 22.44 -20.04 2.74
CA LEU A 386 22.29 -18.62 3.05
C LEU A 386 22.42 -18.35 4.55
N ALA A 387 21.84 -19.20 5.39
CA ALA A 387 21.93 -19.06 6.84
C ALA A 387 23.39 -19.17 7.33
N GLN A 388 24.15 -20.14 6.80
CA GLN A 388 25.57 -20.26 7.08
C GLN A 388 26.35 -19.04 6.59
N PHE A 389 26.09 -18.58 5.36
CA PHE A 389 26.74 -17.40 4.78
C PHE A 389 26.53 -16.16 5.66
N VAL A 390 25.29 -15.89 6.08
CA VAL A 390 24.95 -14.75 6.95
C VAL A 390 25.67 -14.84 8.29
N ALA A 391 25.66 -16.02 8.91
CA ALA A 391 26.36 -16.24 10.17
C ALA A 391 27.86 -15.96 10.04
N ASP A 392 28.51 -16.48 8.99
CA ASP A 392 29.95 -16.29 8.74
C ASP A 392 30.32 -14.81 8.54
N LYS A 393 29.47 -14.02 7.86
CA LYS A 393 29.70 -12.57 7.69
C LYS A 393 29.49 -11.77 8.98
N MET A 394 28.77 -12.32 9.96
CA MET A 394 28.34 -11.63 11.19
C MET A 394 28.85 -12.25 12.49
N GLY A 395 30.00 -12.94 12.44
CA GLY A 395 30.73 -13.41 13.62
C GLY A 395 30.63 -14.92 13.89
N GLY A 396 30.09 -15.69 12.95
CA GLY A 396 30.00 -17.15 13.02
C GLY A 396 28.90 -17.67 13.95
N PRO A 397 28.79 -19.00 14.13
CA PRO A 397 27.91 -19.60 15.12
C PRO A 397 28.32 -19.22 16.55
N ILE A 398 27.35 -19.03 17.43
CA ILE A 398 27.55 -18.64 18.83
C ILE A 398 27.03 -19.76 19.73
N GLU A 399 27.82 -20.17 20.72
CA GLU A 399 27.36 -21.13 21.73
C GLU A 399 26.33 -20.45 22.66
N ARG A 400 25.27 -21.19 23.05
CA ARG A 400 24.12 -20.62 23.80
C ARG A 400 24.54 -19.93 25.10
N ASP A 401 25.50 -20.51 25.80
CA ASP A 401 26.07 -20.05 27.05
C ASP A 401 26.99 -18.83 26.88
N LYS A 402 27.57 -18.61 25.69
CA LYS A 402 28.51 -17.51 25.40
C LYS A 402 27.86 -16.28 24.77
N LEU A 403 26.54 -16.20 24.74
CA LEU A 403 25.85 -15.06 24.13
C LEU A 403 26.21 -13.73 24.81
N HIS A 404 26.46 -13.75 26.12
CA HIS A 404 26.85 -12.58 26.91
C HIS A 404 28.28 -12.09 26.61
N ASP A 405 29.16 -12.96 26.11
CA ASP A 405 30.53 -12.63 25.73
C ASP A 405 30.60 -12.02 24.32
N PHE A 406 29.50 -12.06 23.56
CA PHE A 406 29.44 -11.58 22.20
C PHE A 406 29.28 -10.05 22.18
N SER A 407 30.39 -9.32 22.26
CA SER A 407 30.42 -7.84 22.32
C SER A 407 29.98 -7.16 21.01
N TRP A 408 28.69 -7.23 20.69
CA TRP A 408 28.10 -6.60 19.51
C TRP A 408 27.85 -5.11 19.73
N GLU A 409 27.51 -4.69 20.95
CA GLU A 409 27.26 -3.28 21.29
C GLU A 409 28.50 -2.43 21.01
N LEU A 410 29.66 -2.86 21.51
CA LEU A 410 30.94 -2.19 21.27
C LEU A 410 31.24 -2.09 19.77
N HIS A 411 31.01 -3.18 19.02
CA HIS A 411 31.22 -3.21 17.57
C HIS A 411 30.32 -2.20 16.83
N ILE A 412 29.06 -2.06 17.24
CA ILE A 412 28.14 -1.08 16.67
C ILE A 412 28.57 0.35 17.03
N SER A 413 28.90 0.62 18.29
CA SER A 413 29.37 1.95 18.73
C SER A 413 30.68 2.37 18.04
N GLU A 414 31.59 1.43 17.78
CA GLU A 414 32.80 1.68 16.99
C GLU A 414 32.45 2.12 15.55
N ILE A 415 31.43 1.52 14.94
CA ILE A 415 30.96 1.93 13.60
C ILE A 415 30.31 3.31 13.64
N GLU A 416 29.42 3.56 14.60
CA GLU A 416 28.75 4.86 14.75
C GLU A 416 29.77 5.98 14.98
N PHE A 417 30.79 5.72 15.80
CA PHE A 417 31.90 6.63 16.02
C PHE A 417 32.76 6.84 14.76
N GLU A 418 33.04 5.78 13.99
CA GLU A 418 33.78 5.89 12.72
C GLU A 418 33.00 6.70 11.67
N LEU A 419 31.68 6.56 11.64
CA LEU A 419 30.79 7.22 10.67
C LEU A 419 30.34 8.62 11.11
N GLU A 420 30.53 8.97 12.38
CA GLU A 420 29.95 10.17 13.01
C GLU A 420 28.42 10.25 12.79
N CYS A 421 27.74 9.09 12.78
CA CYS A 421 26.32 8.94 12.44
C CYS A 421 25.70 7.70 13.09
N ASN A 422 24.42 7.79 13.50
CA ASN A 422 23.63 6.69 14.08
C ASN A 422 23.03 5.74 13.03
N VAL A 423 23.18 6.07 11.73
CA VAL A 423 22.75 5.23 10.61
C VAL A 423 23.90 4.31 10.20
N VAL A 424 23.73 3.02 10.49
CA VAL A 424 24.73 1.98 10.28
C VAL A 424 24.37 1.13 9.05
N PRO A 425 25.20 1.13 7.98
CA PRO A 425 25.02 0.22 6.86
C PRO A 425 25.18 -1.24 7.29
N ILE A 426 24.25 -2.11 6.90
CA ILE A 426 24.23 -3.52 7.33
C ILE A 426 25.53 -4.26 7.00
N GLY A 427 26.20 -3.92 5.89
CA GLY A 427 27.44 -4.55 5.44
C GLY A 427 28.62 -4.25 6.37
N LYS A 428 28.58 -3.16 7.14
CA LYS A 428 29.61 -2.87 8.17
C LYS A 428 29.44 -3.69 9.45
N VAL A 429 28.25 -4.25 9.71
CA VAL A 429 27.99 -5.06 10.91
C VAL A 429 28.67 -6.42 10.78
N LYS A 430 29.81 -6.62 11.45
CA LYS A 430 30.60 -7.87 11.46
C LYS A 430 30.31 -8.77 12.65
N LYS A 431 29.69 -8.22 13.70
CA LYS A 431 29.20 -8.96 14.86
C LYS A 431 27.73 -8.61 15.05
N GLY A 432 26.85 -9.51 14.61
CA GLY A 432 25.41 -9.26 14.55
C GLY A 432 24.63 -10.12 15.54
N THR A 433 23.65 -9.50 16.21
CA THR A 433 22.60 -10.18 16.97
C THR A 433 21.55 -10.83 16.05
N PHE A 434 20.55 -11.48 16.67
CA PHE A 434 19.37 -12.02 15.99
C PHE A 434 18.73 -11.03 15.00
N CYS A 435 18.51 -9.77 15.40
CA CYS A 435 17.96 -8.73 14.52
C CYS A 435 18.80 -8.48 13.28
N HIS A 436 20.10 -8.26 13.44
CA HIS A 436 21.00 -7.94 12.34
C HIS A 436 21.10 -9.11 11.35
N ARG A 437 21.25 -10.33 11.87
CA ARG A 437 21.35 -11.54 11.05
C ARG A 437 20.05 -11.83 10.31
N ALA A 438 18.90 -11.74 10.98
CA ALA A 438 17.61 -11.98 10.34
C ALA A 438 17.30 -10.95 9.24
N LEU A 439 17.68 -9.68 9.48
CA LEU A 439 17.54 -8.62 8.47
C LEU A 439 18.46 -8.87 7.27
N LEU A 440 19.75 -9.18 7.48
CA LEU A 440 20.67 -9.48 6.38
C LEU A 440 20.23 -10.73 5.59
N PHE A 441 19.76 -11.77 6.29
CA PHE A 441 19.19 -12.96 5.66
C PHE A 441 18.03 -12.59 4.75
N LYS A 442 17.05 -11.80 5.25
CA LYS A 442 15.90 -11.36 4.46
C LYS A 442 16.33 -10.54 3.23
N VAL A 443 17.24 -9.59 3.41
CA VAL A 443 17.74 -8.73 2.32
C VAL A 443 18.40 -9.55 1.21
N ILE A 444 19.29 -10.48 1.56
CA ILE A 444 19.95 -11.31 0.55
C ILE A 444 18.96 -12.29 -0.07
N ALA A 445 18.09 -12.93 0.73
CA ALA A 445 17.05 -13.83 0.26
C ALA A 445 16.16 -13.16 -0.80
N ASP A 446 15.72 -11.92 -0.55
CA ASP A 446 14.93 -11.11 -1.48
C ASP A 446 15.67 -10.82 -2.80
N ARG A 447 17.00 -10.68 -2.77
CA ARG A 447 17.83 -10.45 -3.98
C ARG A 447 18.08 -11.72 -4.79
N ILE A 448 18.10 -12.89 -4.15
CA ILE A 448 18.40 -14.17 -4.82
C ILE A 448 17.16 -15.07 -5.01
N GLY A 449 15.97 -14.57 -4.67
CA GLY A 449 14.69 -15.24 -4.91
C GLY A 449 14.37 -16.37 -3.94
N ILE A 450 14.68 -16.20 -2.64
CA ILE A 450 14.28 -17.11 -1.57
C ILE A 450 13.13 -16.51 -0.78
N ASP A 451 11.97 -17.17 -0.83
CA ASP A 451 10.79 -16.75 -0.08
C ASP A 451 10.98 -16.94 1.43
N CYS A 452 11.06 -15.84 2.16
CA CYS A 452 11.11 -15.86 3.62
C CYS A 452 10.40 -14.64 4.23
N SER A 453 9.78 -14.84 5.39
CA SER A 453 9.29 -13.76 6.23
C SER A 453 10.42 -13.24 7.13
N LEU A 454 10.28 -12.00 7.62
CA LEU A 454 11.09 -11.42 8.67
C LEU A 454 10.19 -11.09 9.85
N VAL A 455 10.48 -11.69 11.00
CA VAL A 455 9.67 -11.57 12.22
C VAL A 455 10.52 -10.95 13.32
N ARG A 456 9.98 -9.94 13.99
CA ARG A 456 10.54 -9.32 15.18
C ARG A 456 9.87 -9.92 16.41
N GLY A 457 10.68 -10.38 17.35
CA GLY A 457 10.25 -10.79 18.68
C GLY A 457 10.52 -9.72 19.72
N GLU A 458 10.41 -10.11 20.98
CA GLU A 458 10.75 -9.28 22.12
C GLU A 458 12.26 -9.24 22.37
N TYR A 459 12.74 -8.33 23.21
CA TYR A 459 14.13 -8.29 23.71
C TYR A 459 15.23 -8.38 22.62
N ASN A 460 15.10 -7.65 21.51
CA ASN A 460 16.03 -7.67 20.37
C ASN A 460 16.17 -9.05 19.69
N ARG A 461 15.12 -9.88 19.74
CA ARG A 461 15.01 -11.09 18.93
C ARG A 461 14.39 -10.77 17.57
N ALA A 462 14.85 -11.47 16.55
CA ALA A 462 14.21 -11.54 15.25
C ALA A 462 14.63 -12.84 14.57
N TRP A 463 13.83 -13.31 13.63
CA TRP A 463 14.09 -14.53 12.88
C TRP A 463 13.42 -14.50 11.52
N ASN A 464 13.81 -15.46 10.68
CA ASN A 464 13.17 -15.68 9.39
C ASN A 464 12.37 -16.96 9.41
N GLU A 465 11.21 -16.92 8.77
CA GLU A 465 10.33 -18.07 8.59
C GLU A 465 10.27 -18.42 7.10
N VAL A 466 10.46 -19.70 6.77
CA VAL A 466 10.43 -20.22 5.39
C VAL A 466 9.38 -21.31 5.26
N LYS A 467 8.75 -21.40 4.10
CA LYS A 467 7.80 -22.47 3.75
C LYS A 467 8.48 -23.52 2.91
N LEU A 468 8.56 -24.74 3.41
CA LEU A 468 9.24 -25.86 2.76
C LEU A 468 8.31 -27.07 2.69
N VAL A 469 8.39 -27.81 1.58
CA VAL A 469 7.72 -29.12 1.48
C VAL A 469 8.61 -30.17 2.14
N ASP A 470 8.01 -31.02 2.96
CA ASP A 470 8.70 -32.16 3.58
C ASP A 470 8.85 -33.30 2.57
N ASP A 471 9.94 -34.06 2.68
CA ASP A 471 10.12 -35.27 1.88
C ASP A 471 9.03 -36.29 2.23
N SER A 472 8.45 -36.93 1.21
CA SER A 472 7.39 -37.93 1.37
C SER A 472 7.87 -39.07 2.29
N PRO A 473 7.20 -39.29 3.45
CA PRO A 473 7.54 -40.43 4.28
C PRO A 473 7.22 -41.69 3.48
N GLN A 474 8.26 -42.49 3.19
CA GLN A 474 8.23 -43.79 2.48
C GLN A 474 8.41 -43.76 0.95
N GLY A 475 8.90 -42.67 0.35
CA GLY A 475 9.32 -42.70 -1.07
C GLY A 475 8.18 -42.94 -2.05
N ILE A 476 6.93 -42.68 -1.65
CA ILE A 476 5.78 -42.71 -2.54
C ILE A 476 5.90 -41.47 -3.44
N ALA A 477 6.41 -41.68 -4.64
CA ALA A 477 6.48 -40.66 -5.68
C ALA A 477 5.06 -40.18 -6.01
N GLY A 478 4.81 -38.87 -5.83
CA GLY A 478 3.55 -38.22 -6.22
C GLY A 478 2.67 -37.71 -5.08
N LEU A 479 3.00 -37.96 -3.81
CA LEU A 479 2.26 -37.34 -2.70
C LEU A 479 2.84 -35.94 -2.38
N LEU A 480 2.22 -34.88 -2.89
CA LEU A 480 2.57 -33.50 -2.52
C LEU A 480 2.02 -33.22 -1.11
N LEU A 481 2.91 -33.25 -0.11
CA LEU A 481 2.57 -32.80 1.23
C LEU A 481 2.38 -31.28 1.25
N PRO A 482 1.47 -30.76 2.09
CA PRO A 482 1.34 -29.32 2.26
C PRO A 482 2.65 -28.73 2.81
N PRO A 483 3.09 -27.56 2.32
CA PRO A 483 4.29 -26.90 2.81
C PRO A 483 4.13 -26.55 4.30
N ARG A 484 5.21 -26.70 5.05
CA ARG A 484 5.29 -26.38 6.48
C ARG A 484 6.21 -25.19 6.71
N GLU A 485 5.92 -24.45 7.78
CA GLU A 485 6.71 -23.30 8.21
C GLU A 485 7.86 -23.73 9.12
N TYR A 486 9.05 -23.18 8.86
CA TYR A 486 10.27 -23.42 9.60
C TYR A 486 10.94 -22.10 9.98
N ILE A 487 11.42 -21.98 11.21
CA ILE A 487 12.33 -20.92 11.64
C ILE A 487 13.74 -21.30 11.19
N VAL A 488 14.45 -20.34 10.61
CA VAL A 488 15.87 -20.47 10.27
C VAL A 488 16.72 -20.07 11.48
N ASP A 489 17.45 -21.02 12.07
CA ASP A 489 18.47 -20.70 13.08
C ASP A 489 19.63 -19.98 12.40
N LEU A 490 19.95 -18.78 12.87
CA LEU A 490 21.06 -17.95 12.39
C LEU A 490 22.12 -17.72 13.46
N MET A 491 21.92 -18.25 14.67
CA MET A 491 22.71 -17.92 15.85
C MET A 491 23.49 -19.13 16.36
N PHE A 492 22.80 -20.22 16.70
CA PHE A 492 23.41 -21.34 17.41
C PHE A 492 23.87 -22.44 16.47
N LYS A 493 22.99 -22.84 15.55
CA LYS A 493 23.28 -23.80 14.49
C LYS A 493 22.83 -23.21 13.15
N PRO A 494 23.60 -22.29 12.55
CA PRO A 494 23.25 -21.65 11.29
C PRO A 494 22.77 -22.64 10.22
N GLY A 495 21.54 -22.44 9.74
CA GLY A 495 20.91 -23.30 8.73
C GLY A 495 20.10 -24.47 9.30
N PHE A 496 20.10 -24.68 10.62
CA PHE A 496 19.14 -25.61 11.23
C PHE A 496 17.71 -25.07 11.09
N LEU A 497 16.81 -25.92 10.57
CA LEU A 497 15.43 -25.56 10.30
C LEU A 497 14.53 -26.08 11.42
N ILE A 498 14.08 -25.16 12.27
CA ILE A 498 13.27 -25.46 13.44
C ILE A 498 11.81 -25.44 13.02
N LYS A 499 11.09 -26.55 13.20
CA LYS A 499 9.68 -26.64 12.81
C LYS A 499 8.83 -25.67 13.64
N GLN A 500 8.05 -24.81 12.98
CA GLN A 500 7.18 -23.86 13.67
C GLN A 500 6.18 -24.61 14.57
N GLY A 501 6.00 -24.12 15.81
CA GLY A 501 5.14 -24.73 16.84
C GLY A 501 5.77 -25.89 17.62
N SER A 502 7.07 -26.17 17.44
CA SER A 502 7.81 -27.08 18.32
C SER A 502 8.33 -26.37 19.58
N ALA A 503 8.66 -27.13 20.63
CA ALA A 503 9.23 -26.58 21.86
C ALA A 503 10.57 -25.85 21.60
N GLU A 504 11.35 -26.34 20.63
CA GLU A 504 12.60 -25.70 20.19
C GLU A 504 12.35 -24.36 19.50
N ALA A 505 11.23 -24.21 18.78
CA ALA A 505 10.85 -22.94 18.15
C ALA A 505 10.51 -21.89 19.21
N ASP A 506 9.73 -22.27 20.22
CA ASP A 506 9.38 -21.37 21.33
C ASP A 506 10.62 -20.98 22.14
N GLN A 507 11.50 -21.94 22.39
CA GLN A 507 12.80 -21.68 22.99
C GLN A 507 13.63 -20.70 22.16
N TYR A 508 13.69 -20.85 20.84
CA TYR A 508 14.45 -19.93 19.99
C TYR A 508 13.87 -18.50 20.00
N LYS A 509 12.54 -18.36 20.16
CA LYS A 509 11.86 -17.07 20.23
C LYS A 509 12.07 -16.33 21.57
N HIS A 510 12.29 -17.06 22.66
CA HIS A 510 12.23 -16.51 24.02
C HIS A 510 13.49 -16.66 24.87
N ILE A 511 14.44 -17.52 24.52
CA ILE A 511 15.74 -17.64 25.20
C ILE A 511 16.58 -16.42 24.90
#